data_AF-A0A929D3J9-F1
#
_entry.id   AF-A0A929D3J9-F1
#
_cell.length_a   1.000
_cell.length_b   1.000
_cell.length_c   1.000
_cell.angle_alpha   90.00
_cell.angle_beta   90.00
_cell.angle_gamma   90.00
#
_symmetry.space_group_name_H-M   'P 1'
#
loop_
_entity.id
_entity.type
_entity.pdbx_description
1 polymer ?
#
loop_
_entity_poly.entity_id
_entity_poly.type
_entity_poly.pdbx_seq_one_letter_code
_entity_poly.pdbx_strand_id
1 'polypeptide(L)' 'PLNKAMFIETNPVPVKTALSMMGKIEEEFRLPLCSMSSENKDKLRNSLINYGVSLK' A
#
# COMPACT_ATOMS: atom_id res chain seq x y z
N PRO A 1 2.04 13.49 4.88
CA PRO A 1 1.83 12.22 5.60
C PRO A 1 1.64 11.02 4.66
N LEU A 2 0.62 11.07 3.78
CA LEU A 2 0.36 10.02 2.79
C LEU A 2 1.51 9.85 1.78
N ASN A 3 2.05 10.95 1.26
CA ASN A 3 3.18 10.90 0.31
C ASN A 3 4.37 10.12 0.90
N LYS A 4 4.69 10.30 2.19
CA LYS A 4 5.75 9.51 2.83
C LYS A 4 5.40 8.01 2.93
N ALA A 5 4.14 7.69 3.22
CA ALA A 5 3.67 6.29 3.26
C ALA A 5 3.72 5.61 1.89
N MET A 6 3.53 6.35 0.79
CA MET A 6 3.65 5.82 -0.58
C MET A 6 5.08 5.49 -0.98
N PHE A 7 6.08 5.95 -0.24
CA PHE A 7 7.50 5.66 -0.45
C PHE A 7 8.14 4.96 0.77
N ILE A 8 7.33 4.30 1.61
CA ILE A 8 7.84 3.53 2.77
C ILE A 8 8.66 2.31 2.32
N GLU A 9 8.32 1.75 1.17
CA GLU A 9 9.08 0.72 0.47
C GLU A 9 9.25 1.12 -1.00
N THR A 10 10.02 0.32 -1.75
CA THR A 10 10.31 0.56 -3.17
C THR A 10 9.04 0.69 -4.00
N ASN A 11 8.87 1.83 -4.66
CA ASN A 11 7.81 2.02 -5.66
C ASN A 11 7.98 0.97 -6.78
N PRO A 12 6.91 0.27 -7.23
CA PRO A 12 5.47 0.49 -7.01
C PRO A 12 4.79 -0.34 -5.91
N VAL A 13 5.53 -0.90 -4.94
CA VAL A 13 4.93 -1.80 -3.94
C VAL A 13 3.84 -1.12 -3.09
N PRO A 14 4.08 0.05 -2.45
CA PRO A 14 3.08 0.65 -1.56
C PRO A 14 1.80 1.08 -2.28
N VAL A 15 1.91 1.66 -3.48
CA VAL A 15 0.74 2.09 -4.25
C VAL A 15 -0.10 0.89 -4.73
N LYS A 16 0.54 -0.22 -5.10
CA LYS A 16 -0.17 -1.43 -5.52
C LYS A 16 -0.90 -2.07 -4.34
N THR A 17 -0.25 -2.14 -3.17
CA THR A 17 -0.91 -2.61 -1.96
C THR A 17 -2.06 -1.68 -1.55
N ALA A 18 -1.92 -0.36 -1.64
CA ALA A 18 -3.01 0.59 -1.38
C ALA A 18 -4.21 0.36 -2.31
N LEU A 19 -3.97 0.20 -3.62
CA LEU A 19 -5.03 -0.07 -4.59
C LEU A 19 -5.71 -1.43 -4.35
N SER A 20 -4.96 -2.43 -3.90
CA SER A 20 -5.54 -3.71 -3.50
C SER A 20 -6.38 -3.60 -2.23
N MET A 21 -5.95 -2.84 -1.22
CA MET A 21 -6.76 -2.53 -0.03
C MET A 21 -8.02 -1.73 -0.36
N MET A 22 -8.03 -0.96 -1.45
CA MET A 22 -9.23 -0.29 -1.97
C MET A 22 -10.14 -1.23 -2.79
N GLY A 23 -9.75 -2.50 -2.97
CA GLY A 23 -10.43 -3.49 -3.79
C GLY A 23 -10.51 -3.12 -5.27
N LYS A 24 -9.54 -2.35 -5.77
CA LYS A 24 -9.46 -1.94 -7.18
C LYS A 24 -8.63 -2.89 -8.04
N ILE A 25 -7.67 -3.60 -7.43
CA ILE A 25 -6.78 -4.55 -8.09
C ILE A 25 -6.48 -5.74 -7.16
N GLU A 26 -5.97 -6.82 -7.72
CA GLU A 26 -5.39 -7.93 -6.93
C GLU A 26 -3.96 -7.60 -6.48
N GLU A 27 -3.58 -8.08 -5.29
CA GLU A 27 -2.22 -7.91 -4.74
C GLU A 27 -1.23 -8.89 -5.38
N GLU A 28 -0.98 -8.72 -6.69
CA GLU A 28 -0.02 -9.53 -7.43
C GLU A 28 1.28 -8.74 -7.62
N PHE A 29 2.45 -9.35 -7.38
CA PHE A 29 3.75 -8.77 -7.68
C PHE A 29 4.55 -9.70 -8.59
N ARG A 30 5.23 -9.11 -9.58
CA ARG A 30 6.18 -9.84 -10.43
C ARG A 30 7.58 -9.61 -9.92
N LEU A 31 8.38 -10.67 -9.92
CA LEU A 31 9.80 -10.58 -9.57
C LEU A 31 10.50 -9.53 -10.46
N PRO A 32 11.45 -8.75 -9.91
CA PRO A 32 12.08 -8.91 -8.60
C PRO A 32 11.33 -8.27 -7.42
N LEU A 33 10.12 -7.75 -7.63
CA LEU A 33 9.33 -7.12 -6.57
C LEU A 33 8.62 -8.18 -5.72
N CYS A 34 8.61 -7.94 -4.42
CA CYS A 34 7.93 -8.77 -3.42
C CYS A 34 6.80 -8.00 -2.76
N SER A 35 5.91 -8.74 -2.10
CA SER A 35 4.85 -8.16 -1.27
C SER A 35 5.44 -7.32 -0.13
N MET A 36 4.74 -6.24 0.20
CA MET A 36 5.10 -5.36 1.31
C MET A 36 5.11 -6.10 2.64
N SER A 37 6.02 -5.74 3.55
CA SER A 37 6.04 -6.28 4.91
C SER A 37 4.75 -5.93 5.68
N SER A 38 4.31 -6.80 6.59
CA SER A 38 3.08 -6.60 7.38
C SER A 38 3.10 -5.30 8.20
N GLU A 39 4.24 -4.96 8.82
CA GLU A 39 4.40 -3.73 9.58
C GLU A 39 4.19 -2.48 8.71
N ASN A 40 4.76 -2.47 7.50
CA ASN A 40 4.57 -1.36 6.57
C ASN A 40 3.17 -1.33 5.97
N LYS A 41 2.49 -2.49 5.84
CA LYS A 41 1.08 -2.57 5.47
C LYS A 41 0.20 -1.86 6.47
N ASP A 42 0.42 -2.05 7.76
CA ASP A 42 -0.37 -1.38 8.80
C ASP A 42 -0.14 0.13 8.82
N LYS A 43 1.12 0.57 8.65
CA LYS A 43 1.46 2.00 8.54
C LYS A 43 0.80 2.64 7.31
N LEU A 44 0.79 1.95 6.18
CA LEU A 44 0.13 2.39 4.95
C LEU A 44 -1.39 2.47 5.15
N ARG A 45 -1.99 1.43 5.74
CA ARG A 45 -3.42 1.36 6.05
C ARG A 45 -3.87 2.53 6.92
N ASN A 46 -3.15 2.80 8.01
CA ASN A 46 -3.44 3.93 8.90
C ASN A 46 -3.31 5.27 8.17
N SER A 47 -2.29 5.40 7.31
CA SER A 47 -2.10 6.61 6.51
C SER A 47 -3.24 6.85 5.50
N LEU A 48 -3.76 5.78 4.90
CA LEU A 48 -4.90 5.81 3.98
C LEU A 48 -6.21 6.18 4.69
N ILE A 49 -6.48 5.56 5.85
CA ILE A 49 -7.66 5.87 6.68
C ILE A 49 -7.62 7.32 7.14
N ASN A 50 -6.47 7.80 7.63
CA ASN A 50 -6.30 9.19 8.06
C ASN A 50 -6.47 10.19 6.91
N TYR A 51 -6.24 9.78 5.67
CA TYR A 51 -6.49 10.60 4.48
C TYR A 51 -7.96 10.56 4.02
N GLY A 52 -8.79 9.70 4.60
CA GLY A 52 -10.19 9.52 4.21
C GLY A 52 -10.39 8.58 3.04
N VAL A 53 -9.42 7.71 2.72
CA VAL A 53 -9.58 6.69 1.69
C VAL A 53 -10.44 5.54 2.20
N SER A 54 -11.51 5.21 1.47
CA SER A 54 -12.32 4.03 1.75
C SER A 54 -11.55 2.76 1.37
N LEU A 55 -11.21 1.97 2.39
CA LEU A 55 -10.66 0.63 2.23
C LEU A 55 -11.81 -0.36 2.17
N LYS A 56 -11.64 -1.42 1.37
CA LYS A 56 -12.62 -2.49 1.20
C LYS A 56 -12.34 -3.64 2.16
#